data_AF-A0A6P8SB92-F1
#
_entry.id   AF-A0A6P8SB92-F1
#
_cell.length_a   1.000
_cell.length_b   1.000
_cell.length_c   1.000
_cell.angle_alpha   90.00
_cell.angle_beta   90.00
_cell.angle_gamma   90.00
#
_symmetry.space_group_name_H-M   'P 1'
#
loop_
_entity.id
_entity.type
_entity.pdbx_description
1 polymer ?
#
loop_
_entity_poly.entity_id
_entity_poly.type
_entity_poly.pdbx_seq_one_letter_code
_entity_poly.pdbx_strand_id
1 'polypeptide(L)'
;MLLKTWIVNASEHNAINQDLPVRRTPYWLTQGKKVPDPINCPQVTIVGHVNTADCTLSRRYICEGIQGLLSRCPPATGWRHWKGNCYYQNSLLLSNWWKSLKFCKRYRETDLLYLTTVQEKNWICSSFKGLYWTGLNDLEVESVFKWSIGDAISKEIANFVHDDMANGGQKDCVQIHSLNGTLNDANCGDRKLFICKNRETTEWFVKESDRGLPEDILIQYPTVDDLSQAKEKCLLHRGSCVGIIQTGSKFYLLNSTDKVRVKTGSTLYIWEFCAADYSGAHCTRYSPLPVVPSCDCNGTIATSLEKVCGVPIKTCIDFCVSTKAHVNCSLCVPLCPASGAGVLHKDEVSLLTMASARLPGRLAPHDSLAVRNASNKILYQIKFP
;
A
#
# COMPACT_ATOMS: atom_id res chain seq x y z
N MET A 1 7.62 27.69 -19.27
CA MET A 1 6.43 28.02 -18.47
C MET A 1 6.91 28.70 -17.20
N LEU A 2 6.33 29.86 -16.88
CA LEU A 2 6.78 30.85 -15.90
C LEU A 2 6.97 30.25 -14.49
N LEU A 3 8.08 30.54 -13.83
CA LEU A 3 8.20 30.44 -12.38
C LEU A 3 8.71 31.78 -11.85
N LYS A 4 7.86 32.40 -11.03
CA LYS A 4 8.04 33.71 -10.41
C LYS A 4 9.15 33.64 -9.36
N THR A 5 9.96 34.68 -9.33
CA THR A 5 10.90 35.04 -8.27
C THR A 5 10.23 35.13 -6.91
N TRP A 6 10.85 34.54 -5.88
CA TRP A 6 10.75 35.03 -4.51
C TRP A 6 12.18 35.17 -3.97
N ILE A 7 12.56 36.41 -3.72
CA ILE A 7 13.75 36.78 -2.97
C ILE A 7 13.49 36.31 -1.55
N VAL A 8 14.40 35.52 -0.96
CA VAL A 8 14.41 35.30 0.49
C VAL A 8 14.55 36.69 1.12
N ASN A 9 13.45 37.18 1.67
CA ASN A 9 13.44 38.43 2.41
C ASN A 9 14.38 38.22 3.61
N ALA A 10 15.41 39.06 3.73
CA ALA A 10 16.43 38.98 4.77
C ALA A 10 15.90 39.32 6.18
N SER A 11 14.59 39.21 6.42
CA SER A 11 13.91 39.46 7.69
C SER A 11 13.62 38.20 8.51
N GLU A 12 13.86 36.99 7.98
CA GLU A 12 13.73 35.74 8.76
C GLU A 12 15.11 35.17 9.10
N HIS A 13 15.79 35.85 10.01
CA HIS A 13 17.18 35.61 10.40
C HIS A 13 17.44 34.32 11.21
N ASN A 14 16.54 33.34 11.22
CA ASN A 14 16.63 32.18 12.14
C ASN A 14 16.63 30.78 11.50
N ALA A 15 16.72 30.63 10.18
CA ALA A 15 16.72 29.30 9.54
C ALA A 15 18.07 28.83 8.96
N ILE A 16 19.12 29.66 9.00
CA ILE A 16 20.49 29.30 8.53
C ILE A 16 21.43 29.04 9.73
N ASN A 17 20.88 28.56 10.85
CA ASN A 17 21.66 28.12 12.00
C ASN A 17 21.35 26.66 12.30
N GLN A 18 22.03 25.76 11.59
CA GLN A 18 22.53 24.50 12.12
C GLN A 18 23.53 23.91 11.11
N ASP A 19 24.82 24.04 11.46
CA ASP A 19 25.96 23.28 10.93
C ASP A 19 26.38 23.43 9.46
N LEU A 20 26.45 24.66 8.93
CA LEU A 20 27.44 24.92 7.88
C LEU A 20 28.82 25.07 8.52
N PRO A 21 29.85 24.28 8.15
CA PRO A 21 31.18 24.41 8.72
C PRO A 21 31.67 25.85 8.50
N VAL A 22 31.97 26.55 9.60
CA VAL A 22 32.44 27.94 9.65
C VAL A 22 33.79 28.02 8.93
N ARG A 23 33.76 28.10 7.60
CA ARG A 23 34.90 28.44 6.76
C ARG A 23 34.48 29.60 5.87
N ARG A 24 35.40 30.56 5.69
CA ARG A 24 35.20 31.86 5.00
C ARG A 24 34.90 31.74 3.48
N THR A 25 34.53 30.57 2.97
CA THR A 25 34.36 30.31 1.53
C THR A 25 32.88 30.48 1.10
N PRO A 26 32.59 31.25 0.05
CA PRO A 26 31.24 31.42 -0.50
C PRO A 26 30.73 30.16 -1.23
N TYR A 27 29.41 30.06 -1.38
CA TYR A 27 28.67 28.92 -1.96
C TYR A 27 27.96 29.33 -3.26
N TRP A 28 27.93 28.46 -4.27
CA TRP A 28 27.17 28.69 -5.50
C TRP A 28 25.65 28.62 -5.26
N LEU A 29 24.90 29.53 -5.89
CA LEU A 29 23.44 29.44 -6.01
C LEU A 29 23.10 28.78 -7.34
N THR A 30 22.55 27.57 -7.30
CA THR A 30 22.21 26.83 -8.53
C THR A 30 20.75 27.04 -8.92
N GLN A 31 20.50 27.67 -10.07
CA GLN A 31 19.21 27.66 -10.75
C GLN A 31 19.27 26.61 -11.86
N GLY A 32 18.24 25.78 -12.01
CA GLY A 32 18.17 24.71 -13.02
C GLY A 32 18.09 25.16 -14.49
N LYS A 33 18.90 26.14 -14.91
CA LYS A 33 19.10 26.55 -16.30
C LYS A 33 20.59 26.66 -16.62
N LYS A 34 20.97 26.40 -17.88
CA LYS A 34 22.32 26.64 -18.41
C LYS A 34 22.74 28.08 -18.09
N VAL A 35 23.88 28.23 -17.43
CA VAL A 35 24.52 29.53 -17.20
C VAL A 35 24.95 30.09 -18.55
N PRO A 36 24.49 31.30 -18.96
CA PRO A 36 24.82 31.85 -20.28
C PRO A 36 26.25 32.39 -20.40
N ASP A 37 26.89 32.71 -19.27
CA ASP A 37 28.14 33.48 -19.21
C ASP A 37 29.13 32.81 -18.20
N PRO A 38 30.30 32.34 -18.64
CA PRO A 38 31.27 31.65 -17.80
C PRO A 38 31.93 32.52 -16.72
N ILE A 39 31.75 33.84 -16.74
CA ILE A 39 32.45 34.76 -15.84
C ILE A 39 31.54 35.26 -14.68
N ASN A 40 30.22 35.11 -14.82
CA ASN A 40 29.23 35.75 -13.93
C ASN A 40 28.30 34.75 -13.21
N CYS A 41 28.86 33.75 -12.54
CA CYS A 41 28.06 32.85 -11.71
C CYS A 41 27.72 33.49 -10.35
N PRO A 42 26.45 33.44 -9.89
CA PRO A 42 26.07 33.98 -8.59
C PRO A 42 26.50 33.05 -7.45
N GLN A 43 27.17 33.62 -6.44
CA GLN A 43 27.54 32.96 -5.19
C GLN A 43 27.02 33.76 -3.99
N VAL A 44 26.80 33.08 -2.88
CA VAL A 44 26.41 33.66 -1.60
C VAL A 44 27.53 33.45 -0.57
N THR A 45 27.86 34.51 0.14
CA THR A 45 28.83 34.49 1.24
C THR A 45 28.17 33.99 2.54
N ILE A 46 28.98 33.60 3.53
CA ILE A 46 28.49 33.13 4.84
C ILE A 46 27.63 34.18 5.60
N VAL A 47 27.77 35.46 5.25
CA VAL A 47 27.00 36.58 5.82
C VAL A 47 25.76 36.92 4.97
N GLY A 48 25.41 36.09 3.99
CA GLY A 48 24.22 36.26 3.16
C GLY A 48 24.35 37.25 2.00
N HIS A 49 25.51 37.88 1.81
CA HIS A 49 25.74 38.74 0.65
C HIS A 49 25.90 37.91 -0.63
N VAL A 50 25.17 38.30 -1.68
CA VAL A 50 25.23 37.71 -3.01
C VAL A 50 26.15 38.54 -3.90
N ASN A 51 27.10 37.88 -4.58
CA ASN A 51 27.97 38.49 -5.60
C ASN A 51 28.24 37.50 -6.74
N THR A 52 29.01 37.89 -7.75
CA THR A 52 29.38 37.02 -8.87
C THR A 52 30.83 36.53 -8.78
N ALA A 53 31.10 35.37 -9.38
CA ALA A 53 32.45 34.84 -9.58
C ALA A 53 32.54 33.97 -10.85
N ASP A 54 33.78 33.70 -11.27
CA ASP A 54 34.10 32.79 -12.37
C ASP A 54 33.50 31.40 -12.14
N CYS A 55 32.67 30.96 -13.08
CA CYS A 55 31.93 29.71 -13.03
C CYS A 55 32.81 28.46 -13.10
N THR A 56 34.08 28.59 -13.52
CA THR A 56 35.03 27.48 -13.61
C THR A 56 35.61 27.09 -12.24
N LEU A 57 35.41 27.93 -11.22
CA LEU A 57 35.89 27.66 -9.87
C LEU A 57 35.07 26.55 -9.21
N SER A 58 35.77 25.51 -8.76
CA SER A 58 35.17 24.48 -7.91
C SER A 58 34.82 25.08 -6.55
N ARG A 59 33.52 25.23 -6.28
CA ARG A 59 32.98 25.63 -4.97
C ARG A 59 31.84 24.72 -4.57
N ARG A 60 31.55 24.73 -3.26
CA ARG A 60 30.34 24.11 -2.71
C ARG A 60 29.12 24.87 -3.20
N TYR A 61 27.97 24.21 -3.28
CA TYR A 61 26.73 24.78 -3.78
C TYR A 61 25.59 24.57 -2.78
N ILE A 62 24.60 25.45 -2.84
CA ILE A 62 23.33 25.32 -2.12
C ILE A 62 22.26 24.93 -3.14
N CYS A 63 21.51 23.88 -2.82
CA CYS A 63 20.33 23.49 -3.59
C CYS A 63 19.09 24.06 -2.91
N GLU A 64 18.22 24.69 -3.68
CA GLU A 64 16.85 24.94 -3.27
C GLU A 64 16.05 23.66 -3.51
N GLY A 65 15.71 22.97 -2.42
CA GLY A 65 14.56 22.08 -2.42
C GLY A 65 13.35 22.90 -1.97
N ILE A 66 12.16 22.57 -2.47
CA ILE A 66 10.97 22.81 -1.65
C ILE A 66 11.34 22.17 -0.30
N GLN A 67 11.13 22.85 0.84
CA GLN A 67 10.85 22.13 2.08
C GLN A 67 9.58 21.32 1.78
N GLY A 68 9.73 20.27 0.98
CA GLY A 68 8.68 19.36 0.65
C GLY A 68 8.36 18.83 2.02
N LEU A 69 7.16 19.15 2.50
CA LEU A 69 6.53 18.30 3.48
C LEU A 69 6.93 16.89 3.10
N LEU A 70 7.60 16.20 4.01
CA LEU A 70 8.00 14.81 3.87
C LEU A 70 6.74 14.02 3.59
N SER A 71 6.33 14.02 2.34
CA SER A 71 5.11 13.33 1.97
C SER A 71 5.45 11.89 2.26
N ARG A 72 4.64 11.21 3.05
CA ARG A 72 4.72 9.75 3.18
C ARG A 72 3.88 9.09 2.11
N CYS A 73 3.40 9.85 1.12
CA CYS A 73 2.65 9.32 -0.01
C CYS A 73 3.54 8.45 -0.91
N PRO A 74 2.97 7.43 -1.57
CA PRO A 74 3.73 6.61 -2.51
C PRO A 74 4.49 7.45 -3.56
N PRO A 75 5.70 7.03 -3.98
CA PRO A 75 6.55 7.79 -4.90
C PRO A 75 6.07 7.75 -6.35
N ALA A 76 5.05 6.94 -6.65
CA ALA A 76 4.53 6.78 -8.00
C ALA A 76 4.00 8.12 -8.56
N THR A 77 4.16 8.35 -9.87
CA THR A 77 3.54 9.51 -10.51
C THR A 77 2.01 9.45 -10.39
N GLY A 78 1.38 10.59 -10.12
CA GLY A 78 -0.07 10.71 -9.96
C GLY A 78 -0.56 10.82 -8.51
N TRP A 79 0.32 10.68 -7.51
CA TRP A 79 0.00 10.95 -6.11
C TRP A 79 0.14 12.44 -5.77
N ARG A 80 -0.80 12.95 -4.96
CA ARG A 80 -0.79 14.30 -4.39
C ARG A 80 -0.98 14.22 -2.89
N HIS A 81 -0.23 15.02 -2.14
CA HIS A 81 -0.38 15.16 -0.70
C HIS A 81 -1.31 16.32 -0.35
N TRP A 82 -2.20 16.12 0.62
CA TRP A 82 -2.93 17.20 1.28
C TRP A 82 -3.32 16.82 2.72
N LYS A 83 -2.89 17.64 3.68
CA LYS A 83 -3.18 17.54 5.12
C LYS A 83 -3.14 16.11 5.67
N GLY A 84 -2.00 15.43 5.58
CA GLY A 84 -1.87 14.10 6.17
C GLY A 84 -2.55 12.99 5.36
N ASN A 85 -2.92 13.25 4.11
CA ASN A 85 -3.56 12.29 3.21
C ASN A 85 -2.91 12.32 1.83
N CYS A 86 -3.02 11.20 1.14
CA CYS A 86 -2.43 10.91 -0.15
C CYS A 86 -3.54 10.55 -1.13
N TYR A 87 -3.54 11.22 -2.29
CA TYR A 87 -4.60 11.10 -3.29
C TYR A 87 -3.98 10.70 -4.63
N TYR A 88 -4.42 9.59 -5.19
CA TYR A 88 -3.98 9.14 -6.50
C TYR A 88 -5.04 9.41 -7.56
N GLN A 89 -4.61 9.92 -8.71
CA GLN A 89 -5.49 10.12 -9.85
C GLN A 89 -4.72 9.91 -11.16
N ASN A 90 -5.30 9.13 -12.06
CA ASN A 90 -4.82 8.98 -13.44
C ASN A 90 -5.83 9.64 -14.39
N SER A 91 -5.39 10.66 -15.13
CA SER A 91 -6.24 11.48 -16.01
C SER A 91 -6.75 10.77 -17.25
N LEU A 92 -6.20 9.60 -17.57
CA LEU A 92 -6.56 8.84 -18.76
C LEU A 92 -7.34 7.56 -18.45
N LEU A 93 -7.44 7.17 -17.18
CA LEU A 93 -8.01 5.89 -16.78
C LEU A 93 -9.48 6.02 -16.39
N LEU A 94 -10.36 5.73 -17.34
CA LEU A 94 -11.81 5.59 -17.13
C LEU A 94 -12.17 4.15 -16.80
N SER A 95 -12.96 3.95 -15.75
CA SER A 95 -13.35 2.61 -15.29
C SER A 95 -14.71 2.63 -14.59
N ASN A 96 -15.33 1.45 -14.48
CA ASN A 96 -16.51 1.26 -13.65
C ASN A 96 -16.14 1.26 -12.16
N TRP A 97 -17.14 1.40 -11.29
CA TRP A 97 -16.90 1.61 -9.85
C TRP A 97 -16.09 0.47 -9.23
N TRP A 98 -16.50 -0.78 -9.46
CA TRP A 98 -15.84 -1.99 -8.93
C TRP A 98 -14.37 -2.13 -9.36
N LYS A 99 -14.08 -1.89 -10.65
CA LYS A 99 -12.72 -1.95 -11.17
C LYS A 99 -11.87 -0.78 -10.64
N SER A 100 -12.48 0.38 -10.40
CA SER A 100 -11.81 1.54 -9.79
C SER A 100 -11.45 1.25 -8.33
N LEU A 101 -12.37 0.67 -7.56
CA LEU A 101 -12.13 0.19 -6.20
C LEU A 101 -10.99 -0.84 -6.18
N LYS A 102 -11.07 -1.87 -7.02
CA LYS A 102 -10.01 -2.89 -7.14
C LYS A 102 -8.67 -2.28 -7.53
N PHE A 103 -8.65 -1.23 -8.36
CA PHE A 103 -7.43 -0.52 -8.70
C PHE A 103 -6.82 0.18 -7.47
N CYS A 104 -7.62 0.92 -6.71
CA CYS A 104 -7.15 1.60 -5.51
C CYS A 104 -6.59 0.60 -4.48
N LYS A 105 -7.23 -0.57 -4.33
CA LYS A 105 -6.79 -1.67 -3.46
C LYS A 105 -5.49 -2.36 -3.88
N ARG A 106 -4.88 -1.98 -5.01
CA ARG A 106 -3.51 -2.43 -5.37
C ARG A 106 -2.43 -1.75 -4.54
N TYR A 107 -2.77 -0.66 -3.87
CA TYR A 107 -1.91 0.06 -2.95
C TYR A 107 -2.32 -0.28 -1.52
N ARG A 108 -1.37 -0.44 -0.59
CA ARG A 108 -1.69 -0.75 0.83
C ARG A 108 -2.53 0.37 1.42
N GLU A 109 -3.45 0.03 2.32
CA GLU A 109 -4.28 0.98 3.08
C GLU A 109 -4.96 2.05 2.19
N THR A 110 -5.23 1.72 0.93
CA THR A 110 -5.77 2.66 -0.04
C THR A 110 -7.15 2.21 -0.49
N ASP A 111 -8.06 3.15 -0.61
CA ASP A 111 -9.43 2.93 -1.09
C ASP A 111 -9.80 3.99 -2.13
N LEU A 112 -11.00 3.90 -2.72
CA LEU A 112 -11.62 5.03 -3.40
C LEU A 112 -11.79 6.21 -2.44
N LEU A 113 -11.88 7.41 -3.00
CA LEU A 113 -12.01 8.66 -2.25
C LEU A 113 -13.14 8.56 -1.21
N TYR A 114 -12.78 8.75 0.06
CA TYR A 114 -13.71 8.98 1.16
C TYR A 114 -13.46 10.37 1.74
N LEU A 115 -14.51 11.16 1.92
CA LEU A 115 -14.39 12.53 2.43
C LEU A 115 -14.63 12.57 3.93
N THR A 116 -13.69 13.16 4.68
CA THR A 116 -13.85 13.33 6.13
C THR A 116 -14.30 14.72 6.52
N THR A 117 -14.06 15.74 5.68
CA THR A 117 -14.39 17.14 5.98
C THR A 117 -14.82 17.91 4.73
N VAL A 118 -15.61 18.97 4.92
CA VAL A 118 -15.98 19.90 3.84
C VAL A 118 -14.74 20.57 3.23
N GLN A 119 -13.72 20.84 4.04
CA GLN A 119 -12.46 21.40 3.56
C GLN A 119 -11.75 20.47 2.58
N GLU A 120 -11.74 19.17 2.87
CA GLU A 120 -11.20 18.16 1.96
C GLU A 120 -11.96 18.12 0.64
N LYS A 121 -13.30 18.08 0.70
CA LYS A 121 -14.16 18.14 -0.49
C LYS A 121 -13.83 19.34 -1.37
N ASN A 122 -13.70 20.53 -0.77
CA ASN A 122 -13.38 21.75 -1.49
C ASN A 122 -11.97 21.70 -2.12
N TRP A 123 -11.00 21.11 -1.42
CA TRP A 123 -9.67 20.88 -1.99
C TRP A 123 -9.69 19.87 -3.15
N ILE A 124 -10.48 18.81 -3.07
CA ILE A 124 -10.68 17.87 -4.19
C ILE A 124 -11.24 18.61 -5.41
N CYS A 125 -12.27 19.44 -5.22
CA CYS A 125 -12.91 20.21 -6.29
C CYS A 125 -11.97 21.23 -6.95
N SER A 126 -11.07 21.83 -6.17
CA SER A 126 -10.07 22.77 -6.70
C SER A 126 -8.93 22.06 -7.42
N SER A 127 -8.51 20.90 -6.91
CA SER A 127 -7.31 20.16 -7.36
C SER A 127 -7.54 19.23 -8.55
N PHE A 128 -8.76 18.70 -8.68
CA PHE A 128 -9.16 17.77 -9.72
C PHE A 128 -10.30 18.37 -10.55
N LYS A 129 -10.36 18.06 -11.85
CA LYS A 129 -11.33 18.64 -12.79
C LYS A 129 -12.04 17.53 -13.56
N GLY A 130 -13.33 17.36 -13.30
CA GLY A 130 -14.18 16.38 -13.94
C GLY A 130 -15.15 15.69 -12.97
N LEU A 131 -15.64 14.54 -13.41
CA LEU A 131 -16.50 13.63 -12.66
C LEU A 131 -15.66 12.44 -12.20
N TYR A 132 -15.64 12.18 -10.90
CA TYR A 132 -14.81 11.13 -10.33
C TYR A 132 -15.63 10.18 -9.47
N TRP A 133 -15.39 8.88 -9.61
CA TRP A 133 -15.86 7.91 -8.64
C TRP A 133 -15.27 8.19 -7.26
N THR A 134 -16.14 8.08 -6.27
CA THR A 134 -15.81 8.07 -4.85
C THR A 134 -16.08 6.69 -4.26
N GLY A 135 -15.69 6.46 -3.02
CA GLY A 135 -16.02 5.25 -2.30
C GLY A 135 -17.46 5.24 -1.76
N LEU A 136 -18.21 6.33 -1.87
CA LEU A 136 -19.57 6.40 -1.33
C LEU A 136 -20.52 5.55 -2.19
N ASN A 137 -21.34 4.75 -1.52
CA ASN A 137 -22.29 3.82 -2.11
C ASN A 137 -23.38 3.46 -1.09
N ASP A 138 -24.49 2.94 -1.56
CA ASP A 138 -25.60 2.40 -0.77
C ASP A 138 -25.99 0.97 -1.25
N LEU A 139 -25.02 0.28 -1.85
CA LEU A 139 -25.12 -1.09 -2.40
C LEU A 139 -25.68 -2.15 -1.44
N GLU A 140 -25.60 -1.93 -0.12
CA GLU A 140 -26.11 -2.88 0.88
C GLU A 140 -27.55 -2.59 1.30
N VAL A 141 -27.87 -1.31 1.49
CA VAL A 141 -29.19 -0.86 1.95
C VAL A 141 -29.46 0.46 1.26
N GLU A 142 -30.47 0.46 0.40
CA GLU A 142 -30.93 1.63 -0.35
C GLU A 142 -31.09 2.86 0.55
N SER A 143 -30.62 4.02 0.07
CA SER A 143 -30.64 5.30 0.78
C SER A 143 -29.79 5.34 2.07
N VAL A 144 -29.02 4.29 2.37
CA VAL A 144 -28.08 4.26 3.51
C VAL A 144 -26.65 4.29 2.97
N PHE A 145 -26.17 5.50 2.72
CA PHE A 145 -24.85 5.72 2.16
C PHE A 145 -23.71 5.44 3.14
N LYS A 146 -22.71 4.69 2.66
CA LYS A 146 -21.47 4.37 3.37
C LYS A 146 -20.27 4.41 2.44
N TRP A 147 -19.10 4.65 3.01
CA TRP A 147 -17.85 4.58 2.26
C TRP A 147 -17.43 3.11 2.08
N SER A 148 -16.74 2.79 0.98
CA SER A 148 -16.17 1.48 0.71
C SER A 148 -15.15 1.00 1.76
N ILE A 149 -14.59 1.93 2.55
CA ILE A 149 -13.76 1.63 3.72
C ILE A 149 -14.57 1.12 4.93
N GLY A 150 -15.90 1.19 4.89
CA GLY A 150 -16.83 0.78 5.95
C GLY A 150 -17.38 1.92 6.81
N ASP A 151 -16.74 3.10 6.77
CA ASP A 151 -17.18 4.26 7.56
C ASP A 151 -18.52 4.83 7.06
N ALA A 152 -19.37 5.26 8.00
CA ALA A 152 -20.59 6.00 7.67
C ALA A 152 -20.27 7.41 7.15
N ILE A 153 -21.18 7.96 6.34
CA ILE A 153 -21.09 9.36 5.91
C ILE A 153 -21.29 10.31 7.10
N SER A 154 -20.50 11.38 7.18
CA SER A 154 -20.69 12.41 8.19
C SER A 154 -21.86 13.34 7.82
N LYS A 155 -22.52 13.93 8.82
CA LYS A 155 -23.65 14.86 8.60
C LYS A 155 -23.28 16.04 7.69
N GLU A 156 -22.06 16.57 7.83
CA GLU A 156 -21.59 17.69 7.02
C GLU A 156 -21.44 17.31 5.53
N ILE A 157 -20.96 16.10 5.24
CA ILE A 157 -20.79 15.63 3.86
C ILE A 157 -22.12 15.21 3.25
N ALA A 158 -23.04 14.66 4.06
CA ALA A 158 -24.38 14.27 3.61
C ALA A 158 -25.17 15.43 2.98
N ASN A 159 -24.94 16.67 3.42
CA ASN A 159 -25.55 17.88 2.84
C ASN A 159 -25.20 18.12 1.36
N PHE A 160 -24.17 17.44 0.83
CA PHE A 160 -23.76 17.52 -0.57
C PHE A 160 -24.21 16.31 -1.39
N VAL A 161 -24.88 15.34 -0.79
CA VAL A 161 -25.45 14.20 -1.49
C VAL A 161 -26.76 14.64 -2.14
N HIS A 162 -26.77 14.59 -3.47
CA HIS A 162 -27.96 14.76 -4.28
C HIS A 162 -28.30 13.38 -4.83
N ASP A 163 -29.21 12.72 -4.14
CA ASP A 163 -29.81 11.49 -4.61
C ASP A 163 -31.04 11.87 -5.45
N ASP A 164 -31.03 11.47 -6.73
CA ASP A 164 -32.08 11.82 -7.67
C ASP A 164 -33.37 10.99 -7.47
N MET A 165 -33.44 9.98 -6.57
CA MET A 165 -34.62 9.11 -6.51
C MET A 165 -35.12 8.70 -5.12
N ALA A 166 -36.33 9.15 -4.80
CA ALA A 166 -37.15 8.66 -3.69
C ALA A 166 -37.66 7.20 -3.83
N ASN A 167 -37.12 6.35 -4.72
CA ASN A 167 -37.69 5.03 -5.05
C ASN A 167 -36.70 4.01 -5.71
N GLY A 168 -35.57 3.67 -5.08
CA GLY A 168 -34.91 2.37 -5.33
C GLY A 168 -34.38 2.11 -6.75
N GLY A 169 -33.67 3.08 -7.33
CA GLY A 169 -33.07 2.95 -8.67
C GLY A 169 -31.85 2.02 -8.71
N GLN A 170 -31.28 1.78 -9.92
CA GLN A 170 -30.05 0.99 -10.11
C GLN A 170 -28.74 1.81 -9.93
N LYS A 171 -28.76 2.87 -9.12
CA LYS A 171 -27.71 3.90 -9.08
C LYS A 171 -26.95 3.91 -7.75
N ASP A 172 -26.46 2.76 -7.34
CA ASP A 172 -25.97 2.59 -5.96
C ASP A 172 -24.54 3.15 -5.71
N CYS A 173 -23.93 3.78 -6.71
CA CYS A 173 -22.54 4.26 -6.67
C CYS A 173 -22.46 5.76 -6.86
N VAL A 174 -21.62 6.43 -6.07
CA VAL A 174 -21.61 7.90 -6.05
C VAL A 174 -20.36 8.50 -6.71
N GLN A 175 -20.60 9.47 -7.59
CA GLN A 175 -19.57 10.32 -8.18
C GLN A 175 -19.52 11.70 -7.50
N ILE A 176 -18.34 12.30 -7.42
CA ILE A 176 -18.18 13.72 -7.10
C ILE A 176 -18.05 14.53 -8.39
N HIS A 177 -18.82 15.61 -8.49
CA HIS A 177 -18.68 16.59 -9.56
C HIS A 177 -17.81 17.75 -9.09
N SER A 178 -16.59 17.86 -9.61
CA SER A 178 -15.60 18.81 -9.09
C SER A 178 -15.96 20.29 -9.31
N LEU A 179 -16.92 20.60 -10.20
CA LEU A 179 -17.28 21.99 -10.53
C LEU A 179 -18.18 22.62 -9.47
N ASN A 180 -19.19 21.89 -8.99
CA ASN A 180 -20.15 22.33 -7.97
C ASN A 180 -19.93 21.64 -6.62
N GLY A 181 -19.13 20.57 -6.60
CA GLY A 181 -18.81 19.78 -5.42
C GLY A 181 -19.97 18.94 -4.90
N THR A 182 -20.94 18.60 -5.76
CA THR A 182 -22.05 17.68 -5.41
C THR A 182 -21.61 16.23 -5.53
N LEU A 183 -22.17 15.40 -4.66
CA LEU A 183 -22.07 13.95 -4.67
C LEU A 183 -23.38 13.42 -5.25
N ASN A 184 -23.35 12.79 -6.41
CA ASN A 184 -24.57 12.31 -7.08
C ASN A 184 -24.49 10.81 -7.32
N ASP A 185 -25.61 10.14 -7.12
CA ASP A 185 -25.83 8.74 -7.44
C ASP A 185 -25.66 8.50 -8.96
N ALA A 186 -25.10 7.35 -9.32
CA ALA A 186 -24.83 6.98 -10.70
C ALA A 186 -24.77 5.46 -10.84
N ASN A 187 -25.03 4.99 -12.06
CA ASN A 187 -24.95 3.57 -12.36
C ASN A 187 -23.51 3.09 -12.17
N CYS A 188 -23.30 2.11 -11.28
CA CYS A 188 -21.98 1.56 -10.96
C CYS A 188 -21.21 1.03 -12.19
N GLY A 189 -21.91 0.67 -13.26
CA GLY A 189 -21.36 0.22 -14.54
C GLY A 189 -20.74 1.34 -15.40
N ASP A 190 -21.07 2.61 -15.12
CA ASP A 190 -20.59 3.76 -15.88
C ASP A 190 -19.06 3.87 -15.82
N ARG A 191 -18.47 4.27 -16.95
CA ARG A 191 -17.02 4.51 -17.03
C ARG A 191 -16.71 5.96 -16.68
N LYS A 192 -16.07 6.17 -15.53
CA LYS A 192 -15.68 7.51 -15.04
C LYS A 192 -14.23 7.49 -14.57
N LEU A 193 -13.64 8.68 -14.40
CA LEU A 193 -12.37 8.80 -13.70
C LEU A 193 -12.60 8.45 -12.23
N PHE A 194 -11.53 8.22 -11.47
CA PHE A 194 -11.65 7.93 -10.05
C PHE A 194 -10.46 8.50 -9.29
N ILE A 195 -10.66 8.72 -8.00
CA ILE A 195 -9.63 9.19 -7.08
C ILE A 195 -9.46 8.11 -6.01
N CYS A 196 -8.23 7.68 -5.77
CA CYS A 196 -7.91 6.86 -4.61
C CYS A 196 -7.44 7.74 -3.45
N LYS A 197 -7.70 7.33 -2.22
CA LYS A 197 -7.25 8.01 -1.00
C LYS A 197 -6.58 7.03 -0.04
N ASN A 198 -5.54 7.51 0.63
CA ASN A 198 -4.87 6.86 1.75
C ASN A 198 -4.44 7.91 2.79
N ARG A 199 -4.32 7.52 4.06
CA ARG A 199 -3.74 8.35 5.12
C ARG A 199 -2.21 8.32 5.07
N GLU A 200 -1.57 9.44 5.35
CA GLU A 200 -0.11 9.55 5.38
C GLU A 200 0.51 8.87 6.61
N THR A 201 -0.28 8.65 7.67
CA THR A 201 0.15 7.92 8.88
C THR A 201 0.45 6.45 8.65
N THR A 202 0.20 5.93 7.44
CA THR A 202 0.49 4.54 7.07
C THR A 202 1.98 4.24 7.18
N GLU A 203 2.32 3.18 7.92
CA GLU A 203 3.69 2.69 8.03
C GLU A 203 4.04 1.90 6.76
N TRP A 204 4.75 2.57 5.87
CA TRP A 204 5.15 2.01 4.59
C TRP A 204 6.45 1.20 4.67
N PHE A 205 7.23 1.31 5.75
CA PHE A 205 8.39 0.47 5.94
C PHE A 205 8.00 -0.88 6.52
N VAL A 206 8.05 -1.91 5.69
CA VAL A 206 7.83 -3.30 6.10
C VAL A 206 9.11 -3.83 6.72
N LYS A 207 8.98 -4.40 7.92
CA LYS A 207 10.09 -4.97 8.69
C LYS A 207 10.31 -6.43 8.29
N GLU A 208 11.50 -6.74 7.82
CA GLU A 208 12.00 -8.10 7.60
C GLU A 208 13.16 -8.39 8.55
N SER A 209 13.02 -9.44 9.36
CA SER A 209 14.07 -9.86 10.28
C SER A 209 15.10 -10.72 9.55
N ASP A 210 16.32 -10.79 10.08
CA ASP A 210 17.44 -11.59 9.58
C ASP A 210 17.84 -11.29 8.14
N ARG A 211 17.75 -10.02 7.74
CA ARG A 211 18.13 -9.49 6.42
C ARG A 211 19.11 -8.34 6.59
N GLY A 212 20.24 -8.38 5.87
CA GLY A 212 21.29 -7.37 6.00
C GLY A 212 22.29 -7.33 4.85
N LEU A 213 23.27 -6.41 4.95
CA LEU A 213 24.39 -6.29 4.00
C LEU A 213 25.61 -7.10 4.45
N PRO A 214 26.46 -7.53 3.49
CA PRO A 214 27.82 -8.00 3.78
C PRO A 214 28.60 -6.94 4.60
N GLU A 215 29.46 -7.39 5.51
CA GLU A 215 30.22 -6.50 6.42
C GLU A 215 31.08 -5.47 5.67
N ASP A 216 31.52 -5.80 4.46
CA ASP A 216 32.47 -5.01 3.66
C ASP A 216 31.85 -3.75 3.00
N ILE A 217 30.53 -3.57 3.06
CA ILE A 217 29.81 -2.48 2.36
C ILE A 217 29.47 -1.29 3.29
N LEU A 218 29.70 -1.40 4.60
CA LEU A 218 29.19 -0.45 5.61
C LEU A 218 29.88 0.95 5.66
N ILE A 219 30.67 1.35 4.67
CA ILE A 219 31.56 2.52 4.76
C ILE A 219 31.04 3.80 4.05
N GLN A 220 29.89 3.80 3.37
CA GLN A 220 29.47 5.00 2.64
C GLN A 220 28.00 5.37 2.90
N TYR A 221 27.78 6.39 3.76
CA TYR A 221 26.55 7.20 3.96
C TYR A 221 25.56 6.80 5.10
N PRO A 222 24.87 7.80 5.71
CA PRO A 222 25.03 8.25 7.10
C PRO A 222 24.40 7.34 8.17
N THR A 223 25.12 7.18 9.28
CA THR A 223 24.71 6.53 10.53
C THR A 223 23.81 7.44 11.36
N VAL A 224 22.49 7.22 11.30
CA VAL A 224 21.57 7.78 12.31
C VAL A 224 21.35 6.77 13.42
N ASP A 225 21.14 7.27 14.64
CA ASP A 225 20.91 6.46 15.84
C ASP A 225 19.42 6.22 16.11
N ASP A 226 18.53 6.80 15.29
CA ASP A 226 17.09 6.74 15.44
C ASP A 226 16.41 6.28 14.14
N LEU A 227 15.49 5.33 14.27
CA LEU A 227 14.74 4.75 13.15
C LEU A 227 13.83 5.79 12.47
N SER A 228 13.22 6.69 13.24
CA SER A 228 12.31 7.70 12.68
C SER A 228 13.07 8.67 11.79
N GLN A 229 14.26 9.11 12.23
CA GLN A 229 15.17 9.91 11.42
C GLN A 229 15.69 9.14 10.19
N ALA A 230 15.94 7.84 10.32
CA ALA A 230 16.34 7.01 9.18
C ALA A 230 15.24 6.96 8.11
N LYS A 231 13.99 6.74 8.53
CA LYS A 231 12.80 6.75 7.66
C LYS A 231 12.62 8.09 6.97
N GLU A 232 12.70 9.18 7.72
CA GLU A 232 12.63 10.54 7.19
C GLU A 232 13.72 10.81 6.15
N LYS A 233 14.98 10.47 6.45
CA LYS A 233 16.08 10.63 5.48
C LYS A 233 15.89 9.75 4.23
N CYS A 234 15.42 8.51 4.39
CA CYS A 234 15.14 7.64 3.25
C CYS A 234 14.02 8.22 2.37
N LEU A 235 12.97 8.77 2.99
CA LEU A 235 11.86 9.44 2.30
C LEU A 235 12.25 10.76 1.64
N LEU A 236 13.29 11.47 2.12
CA LEU A 236 13.87 12.62 1.40
C LEU A 236 14.62 12.16 0.14
N HIS A 237 15.31 11.03 0.22
CA HIS A 237 16.15 10.50 -0.84
C HIS A 237 15.42 9.44 -1.68
N ARG A 238 14.13 9.64 -2.00
CA ARG A 238 13.28 8.64 -2.67
C ARG A 238 13.87 8.01 -3.93
N GLY A 239 14.72 8.74 -4.66
CA GLY A 239 15.36 8.27 -5.88
C GLY A 239 16.57 7.37 -5.67
N SER A 240 17.14 7.33 -4.46
CA SER A 240 18.37 6.59 -4.12
C SER A 240 18.26 5.77 -2.84
N CYS A 241 17.17 5.89 -2.08
CA CYS A 241 16.91 5.07 -0.90
C CYS A 241 15.67 4.20 -1.11
N VAL A 242 15.86 2.89 -1.13
CA VAL A 242 14.79 1.88 -1.27
C VAL A 242 14.43 1.22 0.06
N GLY A 243 15.28 1.36 1.08
CA GLY A 243 15.05 0.77 2.39
C GLY A 243 16.12 1.18 3.41
N ILE A 244 16.03 0.61 4.61
CA ILE A 244 16.92 0.89 5.73
C ILE A 244 17.34 -0.44 6.34
N ILE A 245 18.62 -0.60 6.66
CA ILE A 245 19.11 -1.75 7.40
C ILE A 245 19.49 -1.32 8.80
N GLN A 246 19.00 -2.04 9.79
CA GLN A 246 19.42 -1.94 11.18
C GLN A 246 20.40 -3.07 11.49
N THR A 247 21.54 -2.73 12.08
CA THR A 247 22.49 -3.70 12.64
C THR A 247 22.98 -3.16 13.96
N GLY A 248 22.75 -3.89 15.05
CA GLY A 248 22.93 -3.36 16.41
C GLY A 248 22.05 -2.14 16.66
N SER A 249 22.65 -1.03 17.10
CA SER A 249 21.98 0.25 17.36
C SER A 249 22.02 1.24 16.19
N LYS A 250 22.59 0.86 15.05
CA LYS A 250 22.83 1.77 13.91
C LYS A 250 21.88 1.45 12.75
N PHE A 251 21.52 2.50 12.02
CA PHE A 251 20.69 2.42 10.81
C PHE A 251 21.46 2.92 9.59
N TYR A 252 21.31 2.19 8.48
CA TYR A 252 22.00 2.41 7.20
C TYR A 252 20.96 2.54 6.09
N LEU A 253 21.09 3.55 5.22
CA LEU A 253 20.20 3.72 4.08
C LEU A 253 20.63 2.78 2.94
N LEU A 254 19.68 2.06 2.36
CA LEU A 254 19.89 1.10 1.30
C LEU A 254 19.55 1.72 -0.06
N ASN A 255 20.45 1.57 -1.03
CA ASN A 255 20.20 1.96 -2.41
C ASN A 255 19.65 0.79 -3.25
N SER A 256 19.02 1.13 -4.38
CA SER A 256 18.41 0.17 -5.33
C SER A 256 19.39 -0.87 -5.89
N THR A 257 20.70 -0.61 -5.85
CA THR A 257 21.76 -1.51 -6.34
C THR A 257 22.25 -2.51 -5.29
N ASP A 258 21.91 -2.29 -4.02
CA ASP A 258 22.47 -3.05 -2.92
C ASP A 258 21.82 -4.43 -2.80
N LYS A 259 22.64 -5.46 -2.64
CA LYS A 259 22.17 -6.85 -2.56
C LYS A 259 22.04 -7.29 -1.11
N VAL A 260 20.80 -7.36 -0.63
CA VAL A 260 20.49 -7.86 0.73
C VAL A 260 20.58 -9.38 0.77
N ARG A 261 21.16 -9.93 1.85
CA ARG A 261 21.24 -11.37 2.12
C ARG A 261 20.67 -11.71 3.50
N VAL A 262 20.49 -12.99 3.76
CA VAL A 262 20.16 -13.47 5.10
C VAL A 262 21.34 -13.16 6.02
N LYS A 263 21.09 -12.42 7.10
CA LYS A 263 22.08 -12.04 8.12
C LYS A 263 21.40 -11.95 9.47
N THR A 264 21.68 -12.93 10.33
CA THR A 264 21.09 -13.02 11.66
C THR A 264 21.41 -11.78 12.50
N GLY A 265 20.40 -11.23 13.18
CA GLY A 265 20.56 -10.05 14.04
C GLY A 265 20.60 -8.71 13.30
N SER A 266 20.46 -8.73 11.97
CA SER A 266 20.13 -7.53 11.17
C SER A 266 18.64 -7.48 10.86
N THR A 267 18.10 -6.29 10.69
CA THR A 267 16.70 -6.06 10.28
C THR A 267 16.67 -5.16 9.07
N LEU A 268 15.94 -5.57 8.03
CA LEU A 268 15.65 -4.74 6.86
C LEU A 268 14.29 -4.06 7.04
N TYR A 269 14.21 -2.79 6.70
CA TYR A 269 13.00 -2.01 6.60
C TYR A 269 12.87 -1.56 5.15
N ILE A 270 12.01 -2.20 4.38
CA ILE A 270 11.83 -1.89 2.95
C ILE A 270 10.60 -1.00 2.76
N TRP A 271 10.73 0.02 1.91
CA TRP A 271 9.61 0.93 1.65
C TRP A 271 8.65 0.30 0.63
N GLU A 272 7.52 -0.25 1.12
CA GLU A 272 6.54 -0.96 0.31
C GLU A 272 5.16 -0.31 0.39
N PHE A 273 4.67 0.13 -0.76
CA PHE A 273 3.37 0.78 -0.91
C PHE A 273 2.35 -0.01 -1.72
N CYS A 274 2.76 -1.10 -2.36
CA CYS A 274 1.85 -2.01 -3.05
C CYS A 274 1.21 -2.98 -2.05
N ALA A 275 -0.08 -3.23 -2.23
CA ALA A 275 -0.78 -4.28 -1.50
C ALA A 275 -0.13 -5.65 -1.76
N ALA A 276 -0.42 -6.62 -0.89
CA ALA A 276 0.00 -8.00 -1.10
C ALA A 276 -0.30 -8.46 -2.53
N ASP A 277 0.61 -9.26 -3.10
CA ASP A 277 0.57 -9.75 -4.49
C ASP A 277 0.84 -8.71 -5.59
N TYR A 278 0.96 -7.42 -5.26
CA TYR A 278 1.27 -6.38 -6.24
C TYR A 278 2.69 -5.86 -6.08
N SER A 279 3.35 -5.56 -7.20
CA SER A 279 4.71 -5.03 -7.21
C SER A 279 4.96 -4.04 -8.35
N GLY A 280 6.11 -3.37 -8.28
CA GLY A 280 6.56 -2.36 -9.24
C GLY A 280 6.11 -0.94 -8.89
N ALA A 281 6.65 0.05 -9.61
CA ALA A 281 6.47 1.47 -9.29
C ALA A 281 5.01 1.95 -9.24
N HIS A 282 4.09 1.26 -9.94
CA HIS A 282 2.66 1.58 -10.01
C HIS A 282 1.77 0.42 -9.54
N CYS A 283 2.34 -0.58 -8.84
CA CYS A 283 1.61 -1.76 -8.36
C CYS A 283 0.80 -2.47 -9.46
N THR A 284 1.34 -2.51 -10.68
CA THR A 284 0.68 -3.10 -11.86
C THR A 284 1.06 -4.55 -12.09
N ARG A 285 2.20 -5.00 -11.55
CA ARG A 285 2.63 -6.40 -11.66
C ARG A 285 1.92 -7.19 -10.56
N TYR A 286 1.04 -8.09 -10.98
CA TYR A 286 0.38 -9.03 -10.09
C TYR A 286 1.17 -10.34 -10.11
N SER A 287 1.63 -10.75 -8.93
CA SER A 287 2.23 -12.06 -8.68
C SER A 287 1.68 -12.52 -7.35
N PRO A 288 0.63 -13.37 -7.33
CA PRO A 288 0.11 -13.88 -6.07
C PRO A 288 1.26 -14.50 -5.30
N LEU A 289 1.39 -14.11 -4.02
CA LEU A 289 2.26 -14.85 -3.12
C LEU A 289 1.89 -16.32 -3.24
N PRO A 290 2.88 -17.23 -3.31
CA PRO A 290 2.59 -18.65 -3.23
C PRO A 290 1.76 -18.82 -1.97
N VAL A 291 0.49 -19.22 -2.10
CA VAL A 291 -0.30 -19.65 -0.96
C VAL A 291 0.51 -20.76 -0.35
N VAL A 292 1.17 -20.52 0.79
CA VAL A 292 1.83 -21.59 1.53
C VAL A 292 0.68 -22.47 1.95
N PRO A 293 0.49 -23.62 1.28
CA PRO A 293 -0.67 -24.41 1.57
C PRO A 293 -0.45 -24.96 2.98
N SER A 294 -1.42 -24.77 3.86
CA SER A 294 -1.44 -25.54 5.09
C SER A 294 -1.63 -26.99 4.64
N CYS A 295 -0.66 -27.86 4.86
CA CYS A 295 -0.68 -29.23 4.35
C CYS A 295 -0.65 -30.21 5.51
N ASP A 296 -1.46 -31.27 5.41
CA ASP A 296 -1.26 -32.49 6.21
C ASP A 296 -0.47 -33.49 5.38
N CYS A 297 0.75 -33.79 5.84
CA CYS A 297 1.67 -34.74 5.23
C CYS A 297 1.90 -35.98 6.12
N ASN A 298 1.07 -36.21 7.15
CA ASN A 298 1.24 -37.32 8.08
C ASN A 298 0.92 -38.70 7.47
N GLY A 299 0.46 -38.75 6.22
CA GLY A 299 0.12 -40.00 5.53
C GLY A 299 -1.15 -40.67 6.02
N THR A 300 -1.94 -39.97 6.82
CA THR A 300 -3.21 -40.45 7.39
C THR A 300 -4.38 -40.34 6.42
N ILE A 301 -4.27 -39.45 5.43
CA ILE A 301 -5.32 -39.13 4.47
C ILE A 301 -4.77 -39.46 3.08
N ALA A 302 -5.41 -40.43 2.41
CA ALA A 302 -5.21 -40.70 0.99
C ALA A 302 -6.48 -40.28 0.25
N THR A 303 -6.32 -39.56 -0.86
CA THR A 303 -7.43 -39.10 -1.69
C THR A 303 -7.06 -39.19 -3.16
N SER A 304 -8.05 -39.47 -4.01
CA SER A 304 -7.91 -39.51 -5.46
C SER A 304 -8.30 -38.18 -6.14
N LEU A 305 -8.62 -37.14 -5.35
CA LEU A 305 -9.01 -35.83 -5.87
C LEU A 305 -7.80 -35.08 -6.45
N GLU A 306 -8.00 -34.25 -7.47
CA GLU A 306 -6.93 -33.38 -8.00
C GLU A 306 -6.74 -32.10 -7.17
N LYS A 307 -7.78 -31.68 -6.44
CA LYS A 307 -7.84 -30.48 -5.60
C LYS A 307 -8.62 -30.73 -4.32
N VAL A 308 -8.28 -30.01 -3.25
CA VAL A 308 -9.01 -29.98 -1.97
C VAL A 308 -9.21 -28.50 -1.60
N CYS A 309 -10.45 -28.08 -1.36
CA CYS A 309 -10.80 -26.69 -1.02
C CYS A 309 -10.25 -25.65 -2.02
N GLY A 310 -10.34 -25.97 -3.32
CA GLY A 310 -9.84 -25.12 -4.41
C GLY A 310 -8.32 -25.14 -4.60
N VAL A 311 -7.56 -25.78 -3.71
CA VAL A 311 -6.10 -25.88 -3.79
C VAL A 311 -5.69 -27.21 -4.44
N PRO A 312 -4.86 -27.22 -5.49
CA PRO A 312 -4.33 -28.46 -6.06
C PRO A 312 -3.49 -29.27 -5.07
N ILE A 313 -3.68 -30.59 -5.04
CA ILE A 313 -2.89 -31.48 -4.16
C ILE A 313 -1.40 -31.37 -4.48
N LYS A 314 -1.08 -31.22 -5.77
CA LYS A 314 0.30 -31.04 -6.24
C LYS A 314 1.01 -29.87 -5.55
N THR A 315 0.30 -28.81 -5.17
CA THR A 315 0.88 -27.67 -4.45
C THR A 315 1.48 -28.10 -3.09
N CYS A 316 0.81 -28.99 -2.35
CA CYS A 316 1.32 -29.52 -1.09
C CYS A 316 2.46 -30.53 -1.28
N ILE A 317 2.39 -31.36 -2.31
CA ILE A 317 3.46 -32.31 -2.66
C ILE A 317 4.74 -31.53 -3.00
N ASP A 318 4.64 -30.55 -3.91
CA ASP A 318 5.77 -29.72 -4.33
C ASP A 318 6.36 -28.91 -3.16
N PHE A 319 5.49 -28.39 -2.26
CA PHE A 319 5.92 -27.72 -1.04
C PHE A 319 6.68 -28.66 -0.08
N CYS A 320 6.18 -29.88 0.14
CA CYS A 320 6.86 -30.88 0.98
C CYS A 320 8.22 -31.29 0.39
N VAL A 321 8.29 -31.50 -0.93
CA VAL A 321 9.54 -31.87 -1.62
C VAL A 321 10.57 -30.75 -1.52
N SER A 322 10.15 -29.49 -1.73
CA SER A 322 11.06 -28.34 -1.70
C SER A 322 11.58 -28.00 -0.31
N THR A 323 10.79 -28.24 0.74
CA THR A 323 11.19 -27.99 2.14
C THR A 323 11.89 -29.18 2.80
N LYS A 324 11.88 -30.36 2.17
CA LYS A 324 12.35 -31.64 2.73
C LYS A 324 11.71 -31.96 4.10
N ALA A 325 10.48 -31.50 4.32
CA ALA A 325 9.82 -31.61 5.62
C ALA A 325 9.43 -33.05 5.99
N HIS A 326 9.16 -33.92 5.00
CA HIS A 326 8.76 -35.31 5.21
C HIS A 326 9.44 -36.29 4.25
N VAL A 327 9.53 -37.56 4.64
CA VAL A 327 10.15 -38.64 3.86
C VAL A 327 9.26 -39.11 2.69
N ASN A 328 7.93 -39.03 2.84
CA ASN A 328 6.99 -39.41 1.79
C ASN A 328 5.98 -38.26 1.54
N CYS A 329 6.30 -37.42 0.56
CA CYS A 329 5.45 -36.28 0.19
C CYS A 329 4.24 -36.66 -0.68
N SER A 330 4.11 -37.90 -1.14
CA SER A 330 3.02 -38.32 -2.05
C SER A 330 1.64 -38.30 -1.40
N LEU A 331 1.58 -38.25 -0.06
CA LEU A 331 0.34 -38.25 0.73
C LEU A 331 0.02 -36.87 1.32
N CYS A 332 0.70 -35.81 0.86
CA CYS A 332 0.46 -34.46 1.33
C CYS A 332 -0.82 -33.86 0.74
N VAL A 333 -1.79 -33.50 1.59
CA VAL A 333 -3.06 -32.91 1.16
C VAL A 333 -3.27 -31.50 1.75
N PRO A 334 -3.93 -30.57 1.04
CA PRO A 334 -4.28 -29.25 1.57
C PRO A 334 -5.25 -29.34 2.77
N LEU A 335 -5.02 -28.53 3.78
CA LEU A 335 -5.90 -28.27 4.92
C LEU A 335 -6.79 -27.07 4.61
N CYS A 336 -8.10 -27.26 4.77
CA CYS A 336 -9.08 -26.22 4.53
C CYS A 336 -9.17 -25.28 5.75
N PRO A 337 -9.08 -23.95 5.57
CA PRO A 337 -9.35 -23.03 6.67
C PRO A 337 -10.83 -23.11 7.08
N ALA A 338 -11.09 -23.10 8.40
CA ALA A 338 -12.42 -23.28 8.97
C ALA A 338 -13.43 -22.14 8.65
N SER A 339 -12.96 -21.03 8.10
CA SER A 339 -13.77 -19.85 7.78
C SER A 339 -13.73 -19.58 6.27
N GLY A 340 -14.55 -20.32 5.52
CA GLY A 340 -14.62 -20.20 4.07
C GLY A 340 -15.77 -21.01 3.47
N ALA A 341 -16.99 -20.82 3.99
CA ALA A 341 -18.20 -21.32 3.35
C ALA A 341 -18.50 -20.50 2.08
N GLY A 342 -17.63 -20.64 1.07
CA GLY A 342 -17.81 -20.10 -0.26
C GLY A 342 -17.85 -21.23 -1.26
N VAL A 343 -19.07 -21.71 -1.58
CA VAL A 343 -19.40 -22.58 -2.71
C VAL A 343 -18.57 -23.87 -2.78
N LEU A 344 -18.83 -24.81 -1.86
CA LEU A 344 -18.37 -26.20 -2.00
C LEU A 344 -19.45 -27.03 -2.74
N HIS A 345 -19.03 -27.82 -3.73
CA HIS A 345 -19.88 -28.75 -4.46
C HIS A 345 -20.33 -29.89 -3.52
N LYS A 346 -21.50 -30.49 -3.77
CA LYS A 346 -22.13 -31.48 -2.87
C LYS A 346 -21.23 -32.67 -2.48
N ASP A 347 -20.22 -32.98 -3.29
CA ASP A 347 -19.30 -34.09 -3.07
C ASP A 347 -18.14 -33.76 -2.10
N GLU A 348 -17.88 -32.47 -1.83
CA GLU A 348 -16.79 -32.01 -0.96
C GLU A 348 -17.17 -32.01 0.54
N VAL A 349 -18.47 -32.11 0.85
CA VAL A 349 -19.00 -32.07 2.23
C VAL A 349 -18.68 -33.35 3.02
N SER A 350 -18.47 -34.48 2.33
CA SER A 350 -18.25 -35.79 2.95
C SER A 350 -16.85 -35.99 3.54
N LEU A 351 -15.85 -35.21 3.11
CA LEU A 351 -14.46 -35.31 3.59
C LEU A 351 -14.21 -34.45 4.84
N LEU A 352 -14.93 -33.34 5.00
CA LEU A 352 -14.81 -32.45 6.16
C LEU A 352 -15.18 -33.13 7.48
N THR A 353 -16.05 -34.14 7.44
CA THR A 353 -16.46 -34.92 8.63
C THR A 353 -15.41 -35.94 9.09
N MET A 354 -14.47 -36.35 8.22
CA MET A 354 -13.41 -37.30 8.61
C MET A 354 -12.16 -36.61 9.19
N ALA A 355 -11.87 -35.37 8.79
CA ALA A 355 -10.71 -34.62 9.26
C ALA A 355 -10.90 -33.98 10.65
N SER A 356 -12.15 -33.65 11.05
CA SER A 356 -12.42 -33.10 12.39
C SER A 356 -12.43 -34.15 13.53
N ALA A 357 -12.34 -35.45 13.22
CA ALA A 357 -12.50 -36.52 14.22
C ALA A 357 -11.19 -37.10 14.78
N ARG A 358 -10.01 -36.50 14.50
CA ARG A 358 -8.72 -36.97 15.06
C ARG A 358 -8.04 -35.90 15.93
N LEU A 359 -8.67 -35.58 17.05
CA LEU A 359 -8.01 -35.04 18.23
C LEU A 359 -8.52 -35.80 19.47
N PRO A 360 -7.74 -36.69 20.09
CA PRO A 360 -8.11 -37.25 21.38
C PRO A 360 -7.65 -36.29 22.49
N GLY A 361 -8.58 -35.67 23.22
CA GLY A 361 -8.19 -34.87 24.39
C GLY A 361 -9.27 -33.98 24.99
N ARG A 362 -10.16 -34.57 25.79
CA ARG A 362 -10.93 -33.97 26.89
C ARG A 362 -11.73 -32.68 26.60
N LEU A 363 -13.02 -32.85 26.33
CA LEU A 363 -14.07 -32.11 27.03
C LEU A 363 -15.32 -33.00 27.12
N ALA A 364 -15.78 -33.26 28.34
CA ALA A 364 -17.08 -33.84 28.65
C ALA A 364 -17.62 -33.09 29.89
N PRO A 365 -18.91 -33.17 30.19
CA PRO A 365 -20.04 -32.69 29.38
C PRO A 365 -21.04 -31.90 30.25
N HIS A 366 -21.90 -31.06 29.66
CA HIS A 366 -23.25 -30.84 30.21
C HIS A 366 -24.23 -30.35 29.13
N ASP A 367 -25.24 -31.19 28.91
CA ASP A 367 -26.66 -30.96 28.62
C ASP A 367 -27.06 -30.02 27.47
N SER A 368 -27.48 -30.50 26.29
CA SER A 368 -28.72 -31.23 25.92
C SER A 368 -29.96 -30.35 25.74
N LEU A 369 -30.52 -30.35 24.52
CA LEU A 369 -31.96 -30.38 24.14
C LEU A 369 -32.07 -30.20 22.61
N ALA A 370 -32.28 -31.28 21.83
CA ALA A 370 -33.58 -31.80 21.35
C ALA A 370 -34.09 -31.09 20.07
N VAL A 371 -33.99 -31.64 18.84
CA VAL A 371 -34.67 -32.80 18.18
C VAL A 371 -35.77 -32.35 17.18
N ARG A 372 -35.79 -33.02 16.00
CA ARG A 372 -36.82 -33.16 14.90
C ARG A 372 -36.55 -32.34 13.63
N ASN A 373 -36.80 -32.82 12.40
CA ASN A 373 -37.12 -34.15 11.85
C ASN A 373 -36.94 -34.10 10.31
N ALA A 374 -36.91 -35.29 9.70
CA ALA A 374 -37.15 -35.64 8.27
C ALA A 374 -35.87 -35.98 7.48
N SER A 375 -35.47 -37.26 7.46
CA SER A 375 -35.96 -38.31 6.56
C SER A 375 -35.77 -37.98 5.07
N ASN A 376 -34.71 -38.53 4.47
CA ASN A 376 -34.82 -39.23 3.19
C ASN A 376 -33.72 -40.30 3.09
N LYS A 377 -34.17 -41.55 3.23
CA LYS A 377 -33.45 -42.76 2.84
C LYS A 377 -33.17 -42.71 1.34
N ILE A 378 -31.92 -42.92 0.91
CA ILE A 378 -31.62 -43.68 -0.30
C ILE A 378 -30.44 -44.61 0.01
N LEU A 379 -30.73 -45.91 -0.03
CA LEU A 379 -29.79 -47.04 -0.04
C LEU A 379 -29.13 -47.14 -1.43
N TYR A 380 -27.86 -47.56 -1.50
CA TYR A 380 -27.31 -48.68 -2.32
C TYR A 380 -25.77 -48.64 -2.15
N GLN A 381 -25.21 -49.56 -1.37
CA GLN A 381 -24.56 -50.82 -1.76
C GLN A 381 -23.17 -50.70 -2.39
N ILE A 382 -22.24 -51.30 -1.64
CA ILE A 382 -20.86 -51.67 -1.89
C ILE A 382 -20.67 -52.42 -3.22
N LYS A 383 -19.59 -52.10 -3.95
CA LYS A 383 -18.62 -53.08 -4.50
C LYS A 383 -17.39 -52.36 -5.12
N PHE A 384 -16.22 -52.62 -4.53
CA PHE A 384 -14.89 -52.48 -5.14
C PHE A 384 -14.81 -53.34 -6.41
N PRO A 385 -13.95 -53.02 -7.41
CA PRO A 385 -12.48 -53.07 -7.29
C PRO A 385 -11.79 -51.70 -7.19
#